data_AF-A0A2S8S601-F1
#
_entry.id   AF-A0A2S8S601-F1
#
_cell.length_a   1.000
_cell.length_b   1.000
_cell.length_c   1.000
_cell.angle_alpha   90.00
_cell.angle_beta   90.00
_cell.angle_gamma   90.00
#
_symmetry.space_group_name_H-M   'P 1'
#
loop_
_entity.id
_entity.type
_entity.pdbx_description
1 polymer ?
#
loop_
_entity_poly.entity_id
_entity_poly.type
_entity_poly.pdbx_seq_one_letter_code
_entity_poly.pdbx_strand_id
1 'polypeptide(L)'
;MFHTAKAFETGAPAITVTATPERLGAIVHEQMQAISAEGFSDFDVRWNGFALTIEARNDEKILRRDFSAAGSLSLERITESGITVERFFGADGIEPLRENIFANSDDR
;
A
#
# COMPACT_ATOMS: atom_id res chain seq x y z
N MET A 1 22.39 1.28 14.99
CA MET A 1 21.73 1.63 16.27
C MET A 1 20.23 1.52 16.02
N PHE A 2 19.61 0.37 16.30
CA PHE A 2 18.17 0.15 16.08
C PHE A 2 17.40 0.63 17.31
N HIS A 3 16.37 1.45 17.11
CA HIS A 3 15.50 1.92 18.18
C HIS A 3 14.34 0.92 18.34
N THR A 4 14.33 0.19 19.45
CA THR A 4 13.22 -0.68 19.84
C THR A 4 12.10 0.18 20.45
N ALA A 5 10.94 0.23 19.80
CA ALA A 5 9.74 0.81 20.39
C ALA A 5 9.22 -0.11 21.52
N LYS A 6 8.94 0.47 22.70
CA LYS A 6 8.39 -0.26 23.86
C LYS A 6 7.00 -0.80 23.52
N ALA A 7 6.81 -2.10 23.68
CA ALA A 7 5.50 -2.76 23.64
C ALA A 7 4.65 -2.29 24.82
N PHE A 8 3.39 -1.94 24.54
CA PHE A 8 2.36 -1.70 25.55
C PHE A 8 1.83 -3.05 26.05
N GLU A 9 1.79 -3.25 27.37
CA GLU A 9 1.26 -4.46 28.00
C GLU A 9 -0.27 -4.49 27.87
N THR A 10 -0.77 -5.19 26.85
CA THR A 10 -2.07 -5.85 26.90
C THR A 10 -1.82 -7.33 26.74
N GLY A 11 -2.44 -8.18 27.57
CA GLY A 11 -2.18 -9.61 27.71
C GLY A 11 -2.55 -10.50 26.52
N ALA A 12 -2.41 -10.00 25.29
CA ALA A 12 -2.32 -10.80 24.07
C ALA A 12 -0.85 -10.78 23.61
N PRO A 13 -0.31 -11.86 23.01
CA PRO A 13 1.04 -11.80 22.46
C PRO A 13 1.08 -10.68 21.42
N ALA A 14 1.79 -9.60 21.74
CA ALA A 14 2.09 -8.54 20.80
C ALA A 14 3.02 -9.13 19.73
N ILE A 15 2.43 -9.64 18.64
CA ILE A 15 3.20 -10.05 17.46
C ILE A 15 3.76 -8.76 16.86
N THR A 16 4.95 -8.39 17.30
CA THR A 16 5.72 -7.32 16.69
C THR A 16 6.25 -7.86 15.37
N VAL A 17 5.45 -7.73 14.32
CA VAL A 17 5.90 -8.02 12.95
C VAL A 17 6.88 -6.92 12.56
N THR A 18 8.15 -7.14 12.85
CA THR A 18 9.23 -6.33 12.28
C THR A 18 9.35 -6.77 10.83
N ALA A 19 8.91 -5.99 9.82
CA ALA A 19 9.24 -6.39 8.45
C ALA A 19 10.74 -6.28 8.31
N THR A 20 11.38 -7.41 8.05
CA THR A 20 12.74 -7.43 7.56
C THR A 20 12.76 -6.84 6.15
N PRO A 21 13.84 -6.17 5.73
CA PRO A 21 14.00 -5.66 4.36
C PRO A 21 13.74 -6.74 3.28
N GLU A 22 14.03 -8.00 3.58
CA GLU A 22 13.74 -9.16 2.72
C GLU A 22 12.23 -9.35 2.45
N ARG A 23 11.39 -9.13 3.47
CA ARG A 23 9.93 -9.22 3.34
C ARG A 23 9.37 -8.11 2.44
N LEU A 24 9.95 -6.91 2.49
CA LEU A 24 9.56 -5.80 1.62
C LEU A 24 9.95 -6.08 0.15
N GLY A 25 11.11 -6.69 -0.10
CA GLY A 25 11.51 -7.11 -1.45
C GLY A 25 10.54 -8.13 -2.05
N ALA A 26 10.09 -9.12 -1.27
CA ALA A 26 9.09 -10.09 -1.70
C ALA A 26 7.75 -9.41 -2.04
N ILE A 27 7.29 -8.48 -1.19
CA ILE A 27 6.07 -7.70 -1.45
C ILE A 27 6.20 -6.91 -2.76
N VAL A 28 7.30 -6.19 -2.98
CA VAL A 28 7.53 -5.46 -4.23
C VAL A 28 7.43 -6.40 -5.42
N HIS A 29 8.10 -7.56 -5.37
CA HIS A 29 8.08 -8.53 -6.47
C HIS A 29 6.67 -9.06 -6.77
N GLU A 30 5.95 -9.54 -5.75
CA GLU A 30 4.59 -10.06 -5.88
C GLU A 30 3.63 -9.01 -6.42
N GLN A 31 3.72 -7.78 -5.89
CA GLN A 31 2.86 -6.68 -6.30
C GLN A 31 3.16 -6.23 -7.73
N MET A 32 4.43 -6.10 -8.12
CA MET A 32 4.79 -5.78 -9.50
C MET A 32 4.30 -6.85 -10.47
N GLN A 33 4.41 -8.13 -10.12
CA GLN A 33 3.90 -9.21 -10.97
C GLN A 33 2.37 -9.14 -11.12
N ALA A 34 1.64 -8.99 -10.02
CA ALA A 34 0.18 -8.89 -10.05
C ALA A 34 -0.30 -7.66 -10.85
N ILE A 35 0.28 -6.50 -10.57
CA ILE A 35 -0.07 -5.23 -11.21
C ILE A 35 0.31 -5.24 -12.70
N SER A 36 1.44 -5.87 -13.07
CA SER A 36 1.79 -6.05 -14.49
C SER A 36 0.81 -6.96 -15.22
N ALA A 37 0.30 -8.00 -14.55
CA ALA A 37 -0.72 -8.87 -15.13
C ALA A 37 -2.06 -8.15 -15.36
N GLU A 38 -2.32 -7.06 -14.65
CA GLU A 38 -3.46 -6.16 -14.85
C GLU A 38 -3.23 -5.13 -15.98
N GLY A 39 -2.05 -5.11 -16.62
CA GLY A 39 -1.76 -4.26 -17.76
C GLY A 39 -1.09 -2.92 -17.43
N PHE A 40 -0.57 -2.75 -16.22
CA PHE A 40 0.28 -1.61 -15.86
C PHE A 40 1.74 -1.87 -16.30
N SER A 41 2.45 -0.81 -16.68
CA SER A 41 3.80 -0.93 -17.25
C SER A 41 4.81 0.09 -16.75
N ASP A 42 4.38 1.27 -16.31
CA ASP A 42 5.22 2.28 -15.65
C ASP A 42 5.11 2.12 -14.13
N PHE A 43 6.23 1.94 -13.43
CA PHE A 43 6.27 1.68 -11.98
C PHE A 43 7.23 2.64 -11.26
N ASP A 44 6.77 3.16 -10.12
CA ASP A 44 7.59 3.90 -9.15
C ASP A 44 7.46 3.26 -7.76
N VAL A 45 8.58 2.85 -7.18
CA VAL A 45 8.64 2.18 -5.88
C VAL A 45 9.48 3.00 -4.91
N ARG A 46 8.87 3.41 -3.79
CA ARG A 46 9.49 4.29 -2.80
C ARG A 46 9.40 3.71 -1.39
N TRP A 47 10.48 3.81 -0.63
CA TRP A 47 10.53 3.46 0.79
C TRP A 47 11.04 4.65 1.61
N ASN A 48 10.30 5.04 2.66
CA ASN A 48 10.65 6.20 3.50
C ASN A 48 11.01 5.83 4.96
N GLY A 49 11.15 4.54 5.27
CA GLY A 49 11.43 4.06 6.63
C GLY A 49 10.19 3.61 7.42
N PHE A 50 9.00 4.03 7.00
CA PHE A 50 7.73 3.70 7.68
C PHE A 50 6.69 3.09 6.75
N ALA A 51 6.75 3.41 5.45
CA ALA A 51 5.86 2.89 4.44
C ALA A 51 6.59 2.62 3.13
N LEU A 52 6.17 1.53 2.47
CA LEU A 52 6.51 1.19 1.10
C LEU A 52 5.37 1.66 0.21
N THR A 53 5.64 2.53 -0.75
CA THR A 53 4.68 2.98 -1.75
C THR A 53 5.05 2.36 -3.09
N ILE A 54 4.07 1.73 -3.74
CA ILE A 54 4.16 1.25 -5.11
C ILE A 54 3.13 2.03 -5.92
N GLU A 55 3.58 2.82 -6.88
CA GLU A 55 2.74 3.51 -7.84
C GLU A 55 2.94 2.87 -9.21
N ALA A 56 1.85 2.64 -9.94
CA ALA A 56 1.86 2.05 -11.26
C ALA A 56 0.93 2.80 -12.20
N ARG A 57 1.30 2.92 -13.47
CA ARG A 57 0.51 3.64 -14.49
C ARG A 57 0.42 2.86 -15.79
N ASN A 58 -0.69 3.07 -16.49
CA ASN A 58 -0.84 2.81 -17.91
C ASN A 58 -1.60 3.98 -18.57
N ASP A 59 -1.99 3.82 -19.84
CA ASP A 59 -2.65 4.89 -20.60
C ASP A 59 -4.02 5.30 -20.03
N GLU A 60 -4.65 4.46 -19.21
CA GLU A 60 -6.02 4.62 -18.74
C GLU A 60 -6.13 4.90 -17.23
N LYS A 61 -5.17 4.37 -16.45
CA LYS A 61 -5.27 4.25 -14.99
C LYS A 61 -3.98 4.58 -14.27
N ILE A 62 -4.12 5.08 -13.05
CA ILE A 62 -3.05 5.25 -12.07
C ILE A 62 -3.43 4.47 -10.82
N LEU A 63 -2.58 3.53 -10.41
CA LEU A 63 -2.70 2.76 -9.18
C LEU A 63 -1.62 3.21 -8.19
N ARG A 64 -1.98 3.35 -6.91
CA ARG A 64 -1.04 3.49 -5.81
C ARG A 64 -1.41 2.54 -4.69
N ARG A 65 -0.44 1.78 -4.18
CA ARG A 65 -0.56 0.96 -2.98
C ARG A 65 0.48 1.38 -1.95
N ASP A 66 0.03 1.66 -0.73
CA ASP A 66 0.92 1.93 0.41
C ASP A 66 0.87 0.77 1.40
N PHE A 67 2.03 0.21 1.71
CA PHE A 67 2.23 -0.86 2.67
C PHE A 67 2.92 -0.32 3.90
N SER A 68 2.48 -0.77 5.07
CA SER A 68 3.13 -0.48 6.35
C SER A 68 4.54 -1.10 6.42
N ALA A 69 5.33 -0.65 7.39
CA ALA A 69 6.59 -1.28 7.78
C ALA A 69 6.44 -2.73 8.30
N ALA A 70 5.24 -3.27 8.43
CA ALA A 70 4.99 -4.69 8.71
C ALA A 70 4.68 -5.50 7.42
N GLY A 71 4.51 -4.80 6.30
CA GLY A 71 4.17 -5.38 5.00
C GLY A 71 2.67 -5.49 4.73
N SER A 72 1.80 -5.07 5.65
CA SER A 72 0.36 -5.04 5.42
C SER A 72 -0.02 -3.87 4.51
N LEU A 73 -0.90 -4.11 3.53
CA LEU A 73 -1.51 -3.05 2.73
C LEU A 73 -2.31 -2.13 3.65
N SER A 74 -2.18 -0.82 3.45
CA SER A 74 -2.83 0.21 4.27
C SER A 74 -3.70 1.16 3.46
N LEU A 75 -3.31 1.40 2.21
CA LEU A 75 -4.05 2.21 1.25
C LEU A 75 -3.91 1.61 -0.14
N GLU A 76 -5.02 1.53 -0.86
CA GLU A 76 -5.05 1.40 -2.31
C GLU A 76 -5.79 2.60 -2.89
N ARG A 77 -5.21 3.27 -3.88
CA ARG A 77 -5.85 4.34 -4.64
C ARG A 77 -5.80 4.00 -6.12
N ILE A 78 -6.95 4.00 -6.78
CA ILE A 78 -7.06 3.81 -8.23
C ILE A 78 -7.72 5.04 -8.82
N THR A 79 -7.09 5.64 -9.84
CA THR A 79 -7.66 6.74 -10.62
C THR A 79 -7.86 6.28 -12.06
N GLU A 80 -9.08 6.40 -12.57
CA GLU A 80 -9.46 6.02 -13.93
C GLU A 80 -10.51 7.01 -14.44
N SER A 81 -10.31 7.56 -15.64
CA SER A 81 -11.27 8.48 -16.28
C SER A 81 -11.74 9.64 -15.38
N GLY A 82 -10.83 10.21 -14.59
CA GLY A 82 -11.14 11.31 -13.66
C GLY A 82 -11.86 10.87 -12.37
N ILE A 83 -12.16 9.59 -12.18
CA ILE A 83 -12.70 9.06 -10.92
C ILE A 83 -11.56 8.46 -10.11
N THR A 84 -11.47 8.85 -8.84
CA THR A 84 -10.53 8.27 -7.89
C THR A 84 -11.29 7.45 -6.85
N VAL A 85 -10.87 6.21 -6.64
CA VAL A 85 -11.33 5.35 -5.54
C VAL A 85 -10.17 5.14 -4.58
N GLU A 86 -10.40 5.36 -3.29
CA GLU A 86 -9.46 5.08 -2.21
C GLU A 86 -10.02 4.03 -1.26
N ARG A 87 -9.26 2.97 -0.99
CA ARG A 87 -9.56 1.92 -0.03
C ARG A 87 -8.53 1.91 1.08
N PHE A 88 -8.98 2.02 2.32
CA PHE A 88 -8.14 1.98 3.51
C PHE A 88 -8.28 0.62 4.18
N PHE A 89 -7.17 0.01 4.55
CA PHE A 89 -7.13 -1.34 5.08
C PHE A 89 -6.71 -1.35 6.54
N GLY A 90 -7.15 -2.40 7.25
CA GLY A 90 -6.73 -2.65 8.62
C GLY A 90 -5.30 -3.18 8.72
N ALA A 91 -4.91 -3.57 9.93
CA ALA A 91 -3.58 -4.12 10.18
C ALA A 91 -3.34 -5.47 9.47
N ASP A 92 -4.40 -6.18 9.09
CA ASP A 92 -4.34 -7.41 8.30
C ASP A 92 -4.04 -7.15 6.81
N GLY A 93 -4.40 -5.98 6.30
CA GLY A 93 -4.19 -5.59 4.90
C GLY A 93 -5.05 -6.36 3.90
N ILE A 94 -6.13 -7.01 4.34
CA ILE A 94 -6.97 -7.88 3.50
C ILE A 94 -8.29 -7.20 3.17
N GLU A 95 -9.08 -6.87 4.21
CA GLU A 95 -10.42 -6.29 4.02
C GLU A 95 -10.36 -4.76 4.14
N PRO A 96 -11.01 -4.02 3.21
CA PRO A 96 -11.10 -2.57 3.32
C PRO A 96 -11.99 -2.18 4.50
N LEU A 97 -11.47 -1.34 5.38
CA LEU A 97 -12.23 -0.73 6.48
C LEU A 97 -13.06 0.46 6.02
N ARG A 98 -12.63 1.12 4.94
CA ARG A 98 -13.26 2.32 4.40
C ARG A 98 -12.95 2.44 2.92
N GLU A 99 -13.97 2.86 2.15
CA GLU A 99 -13.83 3.25 0.75
C GLU A 99 -14.33 4.68 0.56
N ASN A 100 -13.60 5.50 -0.19
CA ASN A 100 -14.01 6.82 -0.62
C ASN A 100 -13.96 6.90 -2.15
N ILE A 101 -14.96 7.56 -2.76
CA ILE A 101 -15.04 7.77 -4.20
C ILE A 101 -15.08 9.28 -4.46
N PHE A 102 -14.18 9.74 -5.32
CA PHE A 102 -14.04 11.13 -5.71
C PHE A 102 -14.19 11.23 -7.23
N ALA A 103 -15.15 12.01 -7.70
CA ALA A 103 -15.17 12.43 -9.10
C ALA A 103 -14.37 13.73 -9.21
N ASN A 104 -13.32 13.74 -10.03
CA ASN A 104 -12.73 15.00 -10.49
C ASN A 104 -13.80 15.64 -11.39
N SER A 105 -14.60 16.52 -10.79
CA SER A 105 -15.34 17.49 -11.59
C SER A 105 -14.29 18.38 -12.22
N ASP A 106 -14.12 18.27 -13.54
CA ASP A 106 -13.54 19.36 -14.32
C ASP A 106 -14.48 20.56 -14.17
N ASP A 107 -14.33 21.31 -13.08
CA ASP A 107 -14.80 22.67 -12.95
C ASP A 107 -13.60 23.57 -13.22
N ARG A 108 -13.31 23.77 -14.51
CA ARG A 108 -12.26 24.67 -14.99
C ARG A 108 -12.76 25.53 -16.13
#